data_AF-A0AAV2YR28-F1
#
_entry.id   AF-A0AAV2YR28-F1
#
_cell.length_a   1.000
_cell.length_b   1.000
_cell.length_c   1.000
_cell.angle_alpha   90.00
_cell.angle_beta   90.00
_cell.angle_gamma   90.00
#
_symmetry.space_group_name_H-M   'P 1'
#
loop_
_entity.id
_entity.type
_entity.pdbx_description
1 polymer ?
#
loop_
_entity_poly.entity_id
_entity_poly.type
_entity_poly.pdbx_seq_one_letter_code
_entity_poly.pdbx_strand_id
1 'polypeptide(L)'
;MFTAVAEDNVSVQLAQAELWAYKYDTLSVPPRALAQALNESAYPPCVLYREACSDQDSLPLRTVFFMLDELIDAIDLQLPGDNPTNVAPLVFSTKSAWIDRIHHVLVSPFSTTLHHGLHHAYHFAAGDDRALRLCAPSEPHPQKHSTRYRRPFFCTLLLPWNCSDNDIGRPLPIWSHIAIRCADLQREHPDLQLDLTVLATQRTSTTRINWDAFVRPEVYLRSTALDITTWIRGRRCARSDNSTSDRTDASEQCETVLVSDYRYELESVDHNATEWRGMTGVLRIFGQVYVWVRLVLLFVAAYKTRIAESGAVNWSFGALLTRTLRTFLLIPAQALVFGSWPPVLAHAIAHAIDGCVIHLSNDNFWATLNGAQQDDVWKHIVAMTIQMRNSWYITLVLQF
;
A
#
# COMPACT_ATOMS: atom_id res chain seq x y z
N MET A 1 -11.42 -4.75 -12.33
CA MET A 1 -12.09 -6.05 -12.07
C MET A 1 -12.72 -6.51 -13.35
N PHE A 2 -12.56 -7.77 -13.74
CA PHE A 2 -13.19 -8.29 -14.95
C PHE A 2 -13.38 -9.81 -14.87
N THR A 3 -14.34 -10.29 -15.64
CA THR A 3 -14.56 -11.70 -15.94
C THR A 3 -14.45 -11.83 -17.45
N ALA A 4 -13.53 -12.66 -17.94
CA ALA A 4 -13.39 -12.92 -19.38
C ALA A 4 -13.84 -14.34 -19.69
N VAL A 5 -14.74 -14.45 -20.67
CA VAL A 5 -15.21 -15.72 -21.24
C VAL A 5 -14.57 -15.87 -22.62
N ALA A 6 -14.10 -17.07 -22.95
CA ALA A 6 -13.48 -17.38 -24.23
C ALA A 6 -14.48 -17.49 -25.40
N GLU A 7 -15.79 -17.52 -25.14
CA GLU A 7 -16.82 -17.68 -26.18
C GLU A 7 -17.17 -16.34 -26.89
N ASP A 8 -17.11 -16.36 -28.22
CA ASP A 8 -17.29 -15.23 -29.15
C ASP A 8 -18.67 -14.52 -29.11
N ASN A 9 -19.58 -14.84 -28.19
CA ASN A 9 -21.00 -14.43 -28.31
C ASN A 9 -21.70 -13.88 -27.05
N VAL A 10 -20.98 -13.52 -25.98
CA VAL A 10 -21.62 -12.89 -24.80
C VAL A 10 -21.14 -11.45 -24.60
N SER A 11 -21.99 -10.53 -25.05
CA SER A 11 -22.09 -9.09 -24.74
C SER A 11 -20.79 -8.30 -24.51
N VAL A 12 -20.37 -7.65 -25.59
CA VAL A 12 -19.67 -6.36 -25.70
C VAL A 12 -19.93 -5.43 -24.51
N GLN A 13 -19.03 -5.37 -23.51
CA GLN A 13 -18.80 -4.13 -22.74
C GLN A 13 -17.34 -3.89 -22.30
N LEU A 14 -16.43 -4.86 -22.29
CA LEU A 14 -14.99 -4.61 -22.08
C LEU A 14 -14.13 -5.48 -23.01
N ALA A 15 -13.93 -5.05 -24.26
CA ALA A 15 -12.98 -5.69 -25.19
C ALA A 15 -11.51 -5.49 -24.76
N GLN A 16 -11.28 -4.70 -23.72
CA GLN A 16 -9.99 -4.21 -23.26
C GLN A 16 -9.97 -4.13 -21.74
N ALA A 17 -8.81 -4.40 -21.14
CA ALA A 17 -8.54 -4.22 -19.73
C ALA A 17 -7.51 -3.09 -19.54
N GLU A 18 -7.56 -2.36 -18.43
CA GLU A 18 -6.63 -1.27 -18.17
C GLU A 18 -5.19 -1.80 -17.98
N LEU A 19 -4.23 -1.25 -18.73
CA LEU A 19 -2.81 -1.62 -18.62
C LEU A 19 -2.28 -1.33 -17.21
N TRP A 20 -2.79 -0.27 -16.56
CA TRP A 20 -2.41 0.12 -15.21
C TRP A 20 -2.50 -1.03 -14.22
N ALA A 21 -3.63 -1.75 -14.23
CA ALA A 21 -3.86 -2.88 -13.34
C ALA A 21 -2.81 -4.00 -13.51
N TYR A 22 -2.21 -4.19 -14.68
CA TYR A 22 -1.25 -5.29 -14.90
C TYR A 22 0.20 -4.87 -14.89
N LYS A 23 0.49 -3.56 -14.94
CA LYS A 23 1.87 -3.06 -15.08
C LYS A 23 2.29 -2.11 -13.95
N TYR A 24 1.43 -1.21 -13.53
CA TYR A 24 1.81 -0.10 -12.64
C TYR A 24 1.26 -0.27 -11.22
N ASP A 25 0.12 -0.91 -11.07
CA ASP A 25 -0.52 -1.23 -9.80
C ASP A 25 0.38 -2.08 -8.87
N THR A 26 0.34 -1.85 -7.56
CA THR A 26 1.05 -2.64 -6.55
C THR A 26 0.66 -4.11 -6.59
N LEU A 27 -0.62 -4.40 -6.83
CA LEU A 27 -1.13 -5.77 -7.00
C LEU A 27 -0.60 -6.48 -8.26
N SER A 28 -0.02 -5.75 -9.21
CA SER A 28 0.59 -6.33 -10.41
C SER A 28 2.01 -6.84 -10.21
N VAL A 29 2.68 -6.44 -9.11
CA VAL A 29 4.07 -6.83 -8.85
C VAL A 29 4.19 -8.34 -8.61
N PRO A 30 3.36 -8.97 -7.76
CA PRO A 30 3.49 -10.40 -7.49
C PRO A 30 3.24 -11.30 -8.72
N PRO A 31 2.17 -11.12 -9.52
CA PRO A 31 1.95 -11.92 -10.74
C PRO A 31 3.08 -11.80 -11.76
N ARG A 32 3.61 -10.59 -11.97
CA ARG A 32 4.73 -10.38 -12.91
C ARG A 32 6.03 -10.97 -12.43
N ALA A 33 6.30 -10.88 -11.12
CA ALA A 33 7.48 -11.51 -10.54
C ALA A 33 7.42 -13.03 -10.69
N LEU A 34 6.24 -13.64 -10.50
CA LEU A 34 6.02 -15.07 -10.77
C LEU A 34 6.21 -15.38 -12.25
N ALA A 35 5.54 -14.65 -13.15
CA ALA A 35 5.69 -14.85 -14.59
C ALA A 35 7.16 -14.77 -15.04
N GLN A 36 7.92 -13.81 -14.49
CA GLN A 36 9.34 -13.69 -14.77
C GLN A 36 10.16 -14.85 -14.19
N ALA A 37 9.83 -15.32 -12.98
CA ALA A 37 10.53 -16.42 -12.31
C ALA A 37 10.26 -17.79 -12.95
N LEU A 38 9.04 -17.99 -13.45
CA LEU A 38 8.59 -19.21 -14.13
C LEU A 38 8.87 -19.17 -15.64
N ASN A 39 9.34 -18.02 -16.15
CA ASN A 39 9.66 -17.79 -17.56
C ASN A 39 8.44 -17.93 -18.49
N GLU A 40 7.31 -17.38 -18.06
CA GLU A 40 6.06 -17.40 -18.81
C GLU A 40 6.11 -16.53 -20.05
N SER A 41 5.84 -17.13 -21.21
CA SER A 41 5.88 -16.45 -22.51
C SER A 41 4.59 -15.70 -22.84
N ALA A 42 3.47 -16.05 -22.19
CA ALA A 42 2.17 -15.42 -22.39
C ALA A 42 2.09 -14.00 -21.80
N TYR A 43 2.99 -13.65 -20.87
CA TYR A 43 3.11 -12.29 -20.36
C TYR A 43 3.76 -11.38 -21.42
N PRO A 44 3.09 -10.30 -21.86
CA PRO A 44 3.68 -9.39 -22.82
C PRO A 44 4.99 -8.80 -22.27
N PRO A 45 6.08 -8.71 -23.06
CA PRO A 45 7.36 -8.21 -22.55
C PRO A 45 7.25 -6.77 -22.04
N CYS A 46 6.32 -5.99 -22.61
CA CYS A 46 6.04 -4.63 -22.19
C CYS A 46 5.44 -4.53 -20.77
N VAL A 47 4.67 -5.53 -20.33
CA VAL A 47 4.10 -5.64 -18.97
C VAL A 47 5.20 -5.99 -17.96
N LEU A 48 6.19 -6.78 -18.39
CA LEU A 48 7.38 -7.16 -17.62
C LEU A 48 8.51 -6.10 -17.62
N TYR A 49 8.26 -4.89 -18.11
CA TYR A 49 9.26 -3.82 -18.25
C TYR A 49 10.50 -4.20 -19.09
N ARG A 50 10.39 -5.18 -20.00
CA ARG A 50 11.48 -5.55 -20.92
C ARG A 50 11.51 -4.65 -22.15
N GLU A 51 10.37 -4.05 -22.49
CA GLU A 51 10.20 -3.09 -23.59
C GLU A 51 9.15 -2.02 -23.22
N ALA A 52 9.07 -0.96 -24.02
CA ALA A 52 7.99 0.02 -23.90
C ALA A 52 6.68 -0.60 -24.40
N CYS A 53 5.56 -0.35 -23.70
CA CYS A 53 4.26 -0.67 -24.28
C CYS A 53 3.96 0.38 -25.36
N SER A 54 3.24 0.01 -26.42
CA SER A 54 2.62 0.98 -27.32
C SER A 54 1.80 2.00 -26.51
N ASP A 55 1.58 3.21 -27.03
CA ASP A 55 0.84 4.32 -26.39
C ASP A 55 -0.66 4.03 -26.11
N GLN A 56 -1.02 2.77 -25.92
CA GLN A 56 -2.34 2.30 -25.52
C GLN A 56 -2.34 2.06 -24.01
N ASP A 57 -3.22 2.76 -23.30
CA ASP A 57 -3.46 2.58 -21.85
C ASP A 57 -4.24 1.28 -21.53
N SER A 58 -4.38 0.40 -22.51
CA SER A 58 -5.24 -0.78 -22.45
C SER A 58 -4.59 -2.02 -23.06
N LEU A 59 -4.86 -3.18 -22.48
CA LEU A 59 -4.51 -4.50 -22.99
C LEU A 59 -5.74 -5.20 -23.60
N PRO A 60 -5.62 -5.90 -24.74
CA PRO A 60 -6.70 -6.73 -25.25
C PRO A 60 -7.12 -7.79 -24.23
N LEU A 61 -8.42 -8.00 -24.05
CA LEU A 61 -8.94 -8.96 -23.07
C LEU A 61 -8.40 -10.39 -23.31
N ARG A 62 -8.29 -10.76 -24.59
CA ARG A 62 -7.71 -12.04 -25.02
C ARG A 62 -6.28 -12.22 -24.51
N THR A 63 -5.46 -11.17 -24.57
CA THR A 63 -4.09 -11.21 -24.05
C THR A 63 -4.08 -11.41 -22.55
N VAL A 64 -4.94 -10.70 -21.81
CA VAL A 64 -5.05 -10.85 -20.35
C VAL A 64 -5.53 -12.26 -19.97
N PHE A 65 -6.50 -12.80 -20.70
CA PHE A 65 -7.01 -14.16 -20.49
C PHE A 65 -5.89 -15.20 -20.56
N PHE A 66 -5.17 -15.26 -21.69
CA PHE A 66 -4.07 -16.23 -21.86
C PHE A 66 -2.92 -15.98 -20.88
N MET A 67 -2.61 -14.71 -20.61
CA MET A 67 -1.58 -14.33 -19.64
C MET A 67 -1.88 -14.88 -18.24
N LEU A 68 -3.14 -14.81 -17.79
CA LEU A 68 -3.53 -15.34 -16.48
C LEU A 68 -3.66 -16.86 -16.48
N ASP A 69 -4.23 -17.45 -17.53
CA ASP A 69 -4.43 -18.90 -17.62
C ASP A 69 -3.10 -19.67 -17.59
N GLU A 70 -2.14 -19.28 -18.41
CA GLU A 70 -0.81 -19.89 -18.48
C GLU A 70 -0.05 -19.72 -17.15
N LEU A 71 -0.21 -18.58 -16.48
CA LEU A 71 0.40 -18.38 -15.16
C LEU A 71 -0.23 -19.27 -14.09
N ILE A 72 -1.54 -19.53 -14.16
CA ILE A 72 -2.20 -20.47 -13.24
C ILE A 72 -1.66 -21.88 -13.46
N ASP A 73 -1.53 -22.32 -14.72
CA ASP A 73 -0.94 -23.62 -15.06
C ASP A 73 0.51 -23.74 -14.55
N ALA A 74 1.31 -22.69 -14.75
CA ALA A 74 2.68 -22.65 -14.27
C ALA A 74 2.79 -22.73 -12.74
N ILE A 75 1.88 -22.08 -12.01
CA ILE A 75 1.82 -22.16 -10.54
C ILE A 75 1.44 -23.57 -10.10
N ASP A 76 0.43 -24.18 -10.73
CA ASP A 76 -0.03 -25.53 -10.40
C ASP A 76 1.10 -26.56 -10.60
N LEU A 77 1.85 -26.46 -11.70
CA LEU A 77 3.01 -27.31 -11.98
C LEU A 77 4.14 -27.22 -10.93
N GLN A 78 4.26 -26.11 -10.21
CA GLN A 78 5.28 -25.92 -9.18
C GLN A 78 4.84 -26.41 -7.80
N LEU A 79 3.54 -26.64 -7.61
CA LEU A 79 3.02 -27.11 -6.34
C LEU A 79 3.20 -28.64 -6.24
N PRO A 80 3.56 -29.15 -5.05
CA PRO A 80 3.80 -30.58 -4.88
C PRO A 80 2.49 -31.36 -5.09
N GLY A 81 2.37 -32.03 -6.23
CA GLY A 81 1.30 -32.96 -6.55
C GLY A 81 1.28 -34.18 -5.62
N ASP A 82 0.10 -34.78 -5.47
CA ASP A 82 -0.18 -36.10 -4.88
C ASP A 82 -0.27 -36.28 -3.35
N ASN A 83 -0.24 -35.22 -2.54
CA ASN A 83 -0.69 -35.36 -1.14
C ASN A 83 -1.82 -34.39 -0.77
N PRO A 84 -3.10 -34.85 -0.73
CA PRO A 84 -4.24 -34.03 -0.32
C PRO A 84 -4.15 -33.54 1.13
N THR A 85 -3.11 -33.96 1.87
CA THR A 85 -2.84 -33.53 3.24
C THR A 85 -1.81 -32.39 3.35
N ASN A 86 -1.06 -32.06 2.29
CA ASN A 86 0.03 -31.08 2.31
C ASN A 86 -0.04 -30.10 1.12
N VAL A 87 -0.99 -29.16 1.14
CA VAL A 87 -0.92 -27.98 0.25
C VAL A 87 0.08 -27.01 0.87
N ALA A 88 1.35 -27.18 0.49
CA ALA A 88 2.38 -26.19 0.78
C ALA A 88 2.23 -25.06 -0.26
N PRO A 89 2.10 -23.79 0.15
CA PRO A 89 2.08 -22.69 -0.81
C PRO A 89 3.44 -22.56 -1.49
N LEU A 90 3.43 -22.05 -2.72
CA LEU A 90 4.63 -21.51 -3.34
C LEU A 90 4.98 -20.20 -2.62
N VAL A 91 6.12 -20.18 -1.94
CA VAL A 91 6.59 -19.01 -1.19
C VAL A 91 7.76 -18.38 -1.91
N PHE A 92 7.65 -17.08 -2.19
CA PHE A 92 8.71 -16.31 -2.83
C PHE A 92 8.76 -14.90 -2.25
N SER A 93 9.87 -14.20 -2.48
CA SER A 93 10.05 -12.81 -2.08
C SER A 93 10.48 -11.97 -3.25
N THR A 94 9.91 -10.78 -3.36
CA THR A 94 10.30 -9.80 -4.38
C THR A 94 11.05 -8.65 -3.74
N LYS A 95 11.95 -8.07 -4.54
CA LYS A 95 12.58 -6.78 -4.28
C LYS A 95 12.25 -5.88 -5.45
N SER A 96 11.48 -4.82 -5.22
CA SER A 96 11.11 -3.86 -6.25
C SER A 96 11.65 -2.47 -5.89
N ALA A 97 12.24 -1.79 -6.87
CA ALA A 97 12.52 -0.37 -6.75
C ALA A 97 11.23 0.39 -7.06
N TRP A 98 10.74 1.17 -6.10
CA TRP A 98 9.50 1.94 -6.26
C TRP A 98 9.83 3.42 -6.47
N ILE A 99 9.53 3.93 -7.66
CA ILE A 99 9.71 5.33 -8.01
C ILE A 99 8.33 5.90 -8.28
N ASP A 100 7.84 6.72 -7.36
CA ASP A 100 6.53 7.37 -7.45
C ASP A 100 6.68 8.89 -7.51
N ARG A 101 7.60 9.43 -6.71
CA ARG A 101 7.74 10.88 -6.51
C ARG A 101 9.07 11.39 -7.03
N ILE A 102 9.09 12.66 -7.44
CA ILE A 102 10.30 13.37 -7.91
C ILE A 102 11.45 13.21 -6.92
N HIS A 103 11.19 13.26 -5.62
CA HIS A 103 12.25 13.11 -4.63
C HIS A 103 12.86 11.70 -4.60
N HIS A 104 12.15 10.63 -4.99
CA HIS A 104 12.75 9.31 -5.17
C HIS A 104 13.81 9.33 -6.28
N VAL A 105 13.56 10.10 -7.35
CA VAL A 105 14.53 10.30 -8.43
C VAL A 105 15.71 11.13 -7.95
N LEU A 106 15.45 12.24 -7.26
CA LEU A 106 16.50 13.16 -6.76
C LEU A 106 17.43 12.48 -5.75
N VAL A 107 16.91 11.60 -4.89
CA VAL A 107 17.72 10.89 -3.89
C VAL A 107 18.31 9.58 -4.39
N SER A 108 17.91 9.10 -5.58
CA SER A 108 18.39 7.84 -6.15
C SER A 108 19.91 7.66 -6.21
N PRO A 109 20.75 8.71 -6.41
CA PRO A 109 22.21 8.55 -6.38
C PRO A 109 22.76 8.21 -4.98
N PHE A 110 22.00 8.54 -3.93
CA PHE A 110 22.42 8.41 -2.53
C PHE A 110 21.70 7.27 -1.80
N SER A 111 20.48 6.92 -2.22
CA SER A 111 19.69 5.84 -1.64
C SER A 111 18.64 5.32 -2.61
N THR A 112 18.55 4.01 -2.75
CA THR A 112 17.47 3.34 -3.49
C THR A 112 16.42 2.82 -2.52
N THR A 113 15.20 3.35 -2.61
CA THR A 113 14.05 2.82 -1.86
C THR A 113 13.66 1.47 -2.45
N LEU A 114 14.06 0.39 -1.78
CA LEU A 114 13.70 -0.98 -2.13
C LEU A 114 12.54 -1.44 -1.27
N HIS A 115 11.45 -1.86 -1.91
CA HIS A 115 10.35 -2.52 -1.25
C HIS A 115 10.55 -4.03 -1.29
N HIS A 116 10.32 -4.64 -0.13
CA HIS A 116 10.36 -6.09 0.04
C HIS A 116 8.93 -6.60 0.19
N GLY A 117 8.56 -7.57 -0.64
CA GLY A 117 7.31 -8.32 -0.52
C GLY A 117 7.60 -9.77 -0.17
N LEU A 118 6.83 -10.34 0.75
CA LEU A 118 6.73 -11.79 0.93
C LEU A 118 5.40 -12.25 0.31
N HIS A 119 5.46 -13.28 -0.53
CA HIS A 119 4.33 -13.73 -1.31
C HIS A 119 4.09 -15.22 -1.13
N HIS A 120 2.82 -15.58 -0.98
CA HIS A 120 2.37 -16.96 -0.91
C HIS A 120 1.34 -17.18 -2.02
N ALA A 121 1.60 -18.10 -2.94
CA ALA A 121 0.62 -18.55 -3.93
C ALA A 121 0.02 -19.89 -3.49
N TYR A 122 -1.30 -19.95 -3.53
CA TYR A 122 -2.11 -21.14 -3.25
C TYR A 122 -2.91 -21.48 -4.50
N HIS A 123 -2.97 -22.76 -4.84
CA HIS A 123 -3.85 -23.27 -5.90
C HIS A 123 -4.74 -24.37 -5.33
N PHE A 124 -6.01 -24.34 -5.71
CA PHE A 124 -7.02 -25.34 -5.36
C PHE A 124 -7.70 -25.77 -6.66
N ALA A 125 -7.47 -27.01 -7.04
CA ALA A 125 -8.07 -27.61 -8.23
C ALA A 125 -9.59 -27.80 -8.05
N ALA A 126 -10.30 -27.95 -9.16
CA ALA A 126 -11.73 -28.21 -9.16
C ALA A 126 -12.12 -29.42 -8.31
N GLY A 127 -13.24 -29.26 -7.57
CA GLY A 127 -13.73 -30.28 -6.63
C GLY A 127 -13.00 -30.30 -5.28
N ASP A 128 -12.00 -29.44 -5.07
CA ASP A 128 -11.37 -29.29 -3.76
C ASP A 128 -12.24 -28.45 -2.80
N ASP A 129 -12.98 -29.11 -1.92
CA ASP A 129 -13.78 -28.49 -0.86
C ASP A 129 -12.98 -27.51 0.03
N ARG A 130 -11.65 -27.60 0.04
CA ARG A 130 -10.78 -26.67 0.79
C ARG A 130 -10.80 -25.26 0.20
N ALA A 131 -11.08 -25.09 -1.09
CA ALA A 131 -11.25 -23.77 -1.71
C ALA A 131 -12.36 -22.96 -1.00
N LEU A 132 -13.44 -23.63 -0.61
CA LEU A 132 -14.56 -23.05 0.14
C LEU A 132 -14.27 -22.88 1.64
N ARG A 133 -13.19 -23.49 2.13
CA ARG A 133 -12.76 -23.52 3.54
C ARG A 133 -11.37 -22.94 3.75
N LEU A 134 -11.02 -21.93 2.96
CA LEU A 134 -9.69 -21.32 2.88
C LEU A 134 -9.06 -20.99 4.26
N CYS A 135 -9.88 -20.45 5.16
CA CYS A 135 -9.49 -20.04 6.51
C CYS A 135 -10.06 -20.93 7.64
N ALA A 136 -10.72 -22.04 7.30
CA ALA A 136 -11.34 -22.91 8.30
C ALA A 136 -10.29 -23.48 9.27
N PRO A 137 -10.67 -23.75 10.54
CA PRO A 137 -9.82 -24.46 11.46
C PRO A 137 -9.42 -25.82 10.86
N SER A 138 -8.14 -25.98 10.53
CA SER A 138 -7.52 -27.28 10.23
C SER A 138 -7.84 -28.22 11.39
N GLU A 139 -8.61 -29.27 11.12
CA GLU A 139 -8.91 -30.29 12.12
C GLU A 139 -7.59 -30.84 12.69
N PRO A 140 -7.47 -30.95 14.02
CA PRO A 140 -6.29 -31.53 14.64
C PRO A 140 -6.21 -33.00 14.24
N HIS A 141 -5.36 -33.32 13.26
CA HIS A 141 -5.17 -34.70 12.84
C HIS A 141 -4.45 -35.47 13.99
N PRO A 142 -5.01 -36.57 14.53
CA PRO A 142 -4.56 -37.13 15.81
C PRO A 142 -3.16 -37.75 15.84
N GLN A 143 -2.41 -37.84 14.73
CA GLN A 143 -1.23 -38.73 14.68
C GLN A 143 0.00 -38.25 13.90
N LYS A 144 0.10 -36.99 13.43
CA LYS A 144 1.35 -36.50 12.82
C LYS A 144 1.71 -35.09 13.28
N HIS A 145 2.78 -35.00 14.06
CA HIS A 145 3.34 -33.77 14.64
C HIS A 145 3.97 -32.79 13.63
N SER A 146 3.78 -32.92 12.30
CA SER A 146 4.52 -32.07 11.35
C SER A 146 3.87 -31.67 10.02
N THR A 147 2.61 -31.97 9.74
CA THR A 147 1.96 -31.47 8.50
C THR A 147 1.11 -30.24 8.81
N ARG A 148 1.76 -29.11 9.11
CA ARG A 148 1.08 -27.82 9.26
C ARG A 148 0.61 -27.35 7.89
N TYR A 149 -0.68 -27.49 7.62
CA TYR A 149 -1.36 -26.67 6.61
C TYR A 149 -1.04 -25.20 6.88
N ARG A 150 -0.24 -24.56 6.01
CA ARG A 150 0.07 -23.13 6.15
C ARG A 150 -1.10 -22.34 5.58
N ARG A 151 -2.10 -22.08 6.43
CA ARG A 151 -3.21 -21.18 6.08
C ARG A 151 -2.67 -19.86 5.50
N PRO A 152 -3.39 -19.26 4.54
CA PRO A 152 -3.08 -17.90 4.12
C PRO A 152 -2.99 -16.98 5.34
N PHE A 153 -1.96 -16.14 5.38
CA PHE A 153 -1.70 -15.33 6.57
C PHE A 153 -2.85 -14.36 6.87
N PHE A 154 -3.61 -13.96 5.84
CA PHE A 154 -4.79 -13.10 5.97
C PHE A 154 -5.93 -13.76 6.73
N CYS A 155 -5.93 -15.09 6.89
CA CYS A 155 -6.90 -15.79 7.74
C CYS A 155 -6.79 -15.44 9.23
N THR A 156 -5.66 -14.86 9.65
CA THR A 156 -5.49 -14.35 11.01
C THR A 156 -6.04 -12.94 11.19
N LEU A 157 -6.35 -12.25 10.09
CA LEU A 157 -6.86 -10.89 10.08
C LEU A 157 -8.40 -10.92 10.09
N LEU A 158 -9.01 -10.53 11.21
CA LEU A 158 -10.46 -10.41 11.37
C LEU A 158 -10.99 -9.08 10.83
N LEU A 159 -10.44 -8.59 9.73
CA LEU A 159 -10.83 -7.29 9.17
C LEU A 159 -11.99 -7.50 8.18
N PRO A 160 -13.14 -6.86 8.42
CA PRO A 160 -14.32 -7.10 7.61
C PRO A 160 -14.22 -6.27 6.33
N TRP A 161 -14.36 -6.93 5.19
CA TRP A 161 -14.37 -6.33 3.86
C TRP A 161 -15.74 -5.69 3.60
N ASN A 162 -15.75 -4.37 3.41
CA ASN A 162 -16.97 -3.64 3.09
C ASN A 162 -17.15 -3.66 1.57
N CYS A 163 -18.07 -4.51 1.10
CA CYS A 163 -18.32 -4.66 -0.33
C CYS A 163 -19.17 -3.49 -0.83
N SER A 164 -18.76 -2.82 -1.90
CA SER A 164 -19.64 -1.90 -2.64
C SER A 164 -20.77 -2.63 -3.36
N ASP A 165 -20.52 -3.88 -3.76
CA ASP A 165 -21.34 -4.64 -4.72
C ASP A 165 -22.26 -5.69 -4.07
N ASN A 166 -22.33 -5.76 -2.74
CA ASN A 166 -23.23 -6.69 -2.07
C ASN A 166 -24.53 -6.01 -1.62
N ASP A 167 -25.66 -6.54 -2.11
CA ASP A 167 -27.01 -6.29 -1.58
C ASP A 167 -27.16 -6.59 -0.07
N ILE A 168 -26.16 -7.25 0.52
CA ILE A 168 -26.15 -7.72 1.92
C ILE A 168 -25.88 -6.58 2.90
N GLY A 169 -25.28 -5.46 2.47
CA GLY A 169 -25.07 -4.25 3.29
C GLY A 169 -24.27 -4.46 4.59
N ARG A 170 -23.61 -5.61 4.75
CA ARG A 170 -22.82 -5.97 5.93
C ARG A 170 -21.39 -6.31 5.54
N PRO A 171 -20.41 -5.88 6.34
CA PRO A 171 -19.02 -6.14 6.03
C PRO A 171 -18.72 -7.61 6.35
N LEU A 172 -18.09 -8.31 5.40
CA LEU A 172 -17.88 -9.75 5.40
C LEU A 172 -16.39 -10.05 5.39
N PRO A 173 -15.90 -11.13 6.02
CA PRO A 173 -14.49 -11.47 5.90
C PRO A 173 -14.08 -11.78 4.46
N ILE A 174 -12.83 -11.47 4.08
CA ILE A 174 -12.32 -11.63 2.71
C ILE A 174 -12.52 -13.06 2.19
N TRP A 175 -12.22 -14.09 3.01
CA TRP A 175 -12.39 -15.49 2.60
C TRP A 175 -13.85 -15.86 2.34
N SER A 176 -14.80 -15.26 3.08
CA SER A 176 -16.23 -15.46 2.84
C SER A 176 -16.64 -14.82 1.53
N HIS A 177 -16.11 -13.65 1.20
CA HIS A 177 -16.36 -13.00 -0.08
C HIS A 177 -15.80 -13.82 -1.26
N ILE A 178 -14.59 -14.37 -1.14
CA ILE A 178 -14.01 -15.28 -2.15
C ILE A 178 -14.93 -16.49 -2.36
N ALA A 179 -15.38 -17.13 -1.27
CA ALA A 179 -16.26 -18.30 -1.35
C ALA A 179 -17.62 -17.98 -2.01
N ILE A 180 -18.21 -16.82 -1.69
CA ILE A 180 -19.46 -16.35 -2.32
C ILE A 180 -19.24 -16.18 -3.82
N ARG A 181 -18.15 -15.52 -4.24
CA ARG A 181 -17.82 -15.34 -5.67
C ARG A 181 -17.63 -16.66 -6.41
N CYS A 182 -16.92 -17.63 -5.82
CA CYS A 182 -16.80 -18.96 -6.40
C CYS A 182 -18.18 -19.63 -6.55
N ALA A 183 -19.04 -19.52 -5.54
CA ALA A 183 -20.38 -20.10 -5.56
C ALA A 183 -21.31 -19.40 -6.57
N ASP A 184 -21.18 -18.08 -6.75
CA ASP A 184 -21.93 -17.32 -7.73
C ASP A 184 -21.52 -17.71 -9.16
N LEU A 185 -20.22 -17.79 -9.45
CA LEU A 185 -19.72 -18.26 -10.74
C LEU A 185 -20.09 -19.72 -11.02
N GLN A 186 -20.09 -20.59 -10.00
CA GLN A 186 -20.54 -21.98 -10.16
C GLN A 186 -22.03 -22.07 -10.47
N ARG A 187 -22.84 -21.14 -9.95
CA ARG A 187 -24.28 -21.04 -10.25
C ARG A 187 -24.54 -20.52 -11.66
N GLU A 188 -23.73 -19.57 -12.13
CA GLU A 188 -23.82 -19.01 -13.48
C GLU A 188 -23.36 -20.03 -14.55
N HIS A 189 -22.31 -20.80 -14.25
CA HIS A 189 -21.73 -21.79 -15.16
C HIS A 189 -21.63 -23.18 -14.52
N PRO A 190 -22.75 -23.92 -14.40
CA PRO A 190 -22.79 -25.22 -13.73
C PRO A 190 -22.06 -26.34 -14.48
N ASP A 191 -21.80 -26.16 -15.78
CA ASP A 191 -21.07 -27.10 -16.63
C ASP A 191 -19.54 -26.99 -16.50
N LEU A 192 -19.04 -25.92 -15.88
CA LEU A 192 -17.61 -25.67 -15.73
C LEU A 192 -17.07 -26.20 -14.39
N GLN A 193 -15.85 -26.74 -14.46
CA GLN A 193 -15.04 -27.06 -13.30
C GLN A 193 -14.25 -25.82 -12.87
N LEU A 194 -14.43 -25.36 -11.62
CA LEU A 194 -13.81 -24.13 -11.13
C LEU A 194 -12.56 -24.41 -10.27
N ASP A 195 -11.42 -23.89 -10.70
CA ASP A 195 -10.19 -23.81 -9.92
C ASP A 195 -10.07 -22.43 -9.24
N LEU A 196 -9.45 -22.39 -8.06
CA LEU A 196 -9.16 -21.16 -7.33
C LEU A 196 -7.66 -21.01 -7.11
N THR A 197 -7.09 -19.92 -7.59
CA THR A 197 -5.72 -19.49 -7.25
C THR A 197 -5.77 -18.24 -6.39
N VAL A 198 -5.05 -18.25 -5.27
CA VAL A 198 -4.95 -17.13 -4.33
C VAL A 198 -3.50 -16.74 -4.16
N LEU A 199 -3.17 -15.51 -4.54
CA LEU A 199 -1.87 -14.91 -4.34
C LEU A 199 -1.96 -13.88 -3.22
N ALA A 200 -1.35 -14.17 -2.10
CA ALA A 200 -1.37 -13.31 -0.92
C ALA A 200 0.02 -12.69 -0.72
N THR A 201 0.08 -11.37 -0.64
CA THR A 201 1.30 -10.59 -0.47
C THR A 201 1.28 -9.84 0.84
N GLN A 202 2.36 -9.96 1.61
CA GLN A 202 2.55 -9.21 2.83
C GLN A 202 3.77 -8.30 2.72
N ARG A 203 3.56 -7.01 2.97
CA ARG A 203 4.61 -5.99 3.08
C ARG A 203 4.56 -5.40 4.47
N THR A 204 5.59 -5.67 5.28
CA THR A 204 5.69 -5.12 6.63
C THR A 204 6.81 -4.10 6.69
N SER A 205 6.48 -2.89 7.16
CA SER A 205 7.43 -1.86 7.51
C SER A 205 7.35 -1.60 9.01
N THR A 206 8.49 -1.60 9.69
CA THR A 206 8.57 -1.26 11.12
C THR A 206 9.71 -0.27 11.33
N THR A 207 9.50 0.69 12.22
CA THR A 207 10.57 1.62 12.64
C THR A 207 11.53 1.00 13.66
N ARG A 208 11.25 -0.23 14.16
CA ARG A 208 12.12 -0.92 15.11
C ARG A 208 13.30 -1.61 14.43
N ILE A 209 14.40 -0.88 14.27
CA ILE A 209 15.72 -1.48 14.09
C ILE A 209 16.32 -1.76 15.48
N ASN A 210 16.69 -3.02 15.69
CA ASN A 210 16.92 -3.75 16.95
C ASN A 210 18.12 -3.32 17.83
N TRP A 211 18.53 -2.04 17.87
CA TRP A 211 19.62 -1.61 18.79
C TRP A 211 19.41 -0.27 19.55
N ASP A 212 18.45 0.58 19.18
CA ASP A 212 18.35 1.94 19.74
C ASP A 212 17.16 2.20 20.67
N ALA A 213 16.42 1.15 21.09
CA ALA A 213 15.19 1.30 21.87
C ALA A 213 15.35 2.01 23.23
N PHE A 214 16.59 2.20 23.70
CA PHE A 214 16.90 2.96 24.91
C PHE A 214 17.40 4.40 24.66
N VAL A 215 17.77 4.76 23.43
CA VAL A 215 18.49 6.01 23.14
C VAL A 215 17.63 7.04 22.39
N ARG A 216 16.59 6.62 21.65
CA ARG A 216 15.73 7.54 20.89
C ARG A 216 14.26 7.43 21.29
N PRO A 217 13.65 8.49 21.86
CA PRO A 217 12.21 8.54 22.00
C PRO A 217 11.60 8.71 20.60
N GLU A 218 11.00 7.64 20.08
CA GLU A 218 10.34 7.63 18.77
C GLU A 218 8.98 6.93 18.90
N VAL A 219 7.98 7.42 18.17
CA VAL A 219 6.70 6.74 18.04
C VAL A 219 6.92 5.39 17.37
N TYR A 220 6.42 4.35 18.01
CA TYR A 220 6.35 3.03 17.41
C TYR A 220 5.39 3.09 16.22
N LEU A 221 5.88 2.65 15.06
CA LEU A 221 5.09 2.52 13.85
C LEU A 221 5.33 1.15 13.23
N ARG A 222 4.24 0.42 13.01
CA ARG A 222 4.20 -0.80 12.22
C ARG A 222 3.12 -0.63 11.16
N SER A 223 3.55 -0.50 9.90
CA SER A 223 2.65 -0.59 8.76
C SER A 223 2.70 -2.02 8.21
N THR A 224 1.52 -2.60 8.00
CA THR A 224 1.34 -3.88 7.31
C THR A 224 0.40 -3.64 6.14
N ALA A 225 0.95 -3.69 4.93
CA ALA A 225 0.17 -3.72 3.70
C ALA A 225 -0.02 -5.17 3.25
N LEU A 226 -1.25 -5.46 2.85
CA LEU A 226 -1.72 -6.75 2.40
C LEU A 226 -2.41 -6.59 1.05
N ASP A 227 -1.84 -7.27 0.07
CA ASP A 227 -2.36 -7.29 -1.29
C ASP A 227 -2.75 -8.74 -1.62
N ILE A 228 -4.02 -8.99 -1.95
CA ILE A 228 -4.54 -10.32 -2.27
C ILE A 228 -5.10 -10.30 -3.67
N THR A 229 -4.62 -11.17 -4.53
CA THR A 229 -5.16 -11.41 -5.88
C THR A 229 -5.77 -12.79 -5.93
N THR A 230 -6.99 -12.89 -6.44
CA THR A 230 -7.70 -14.15 -6.61
C THR A 230 -8.08 -14.35 -8.06
N TRP A 231 -7.71 -15.51 -8.61
CA TRP A 231 -8.12 -15.94 -9.93
C TRP A 231 -9.03 -17.15 -9.80
N ILE A 232 -10.23 -17.04 -10.35
CA ILE A 232 -11.16 -18.17 -10.48
C ILE A 232 -11.15 -18.58 -11.94
N ARG A 233 -10.74 -19.81 -12.21
CA ARG A 233 -10.61 -20.35 -13.56
C ARG A 233 -11.69 -21.41 -13.79
N GLY A 234 -12.51 -21.24 -14.83
CA GLY A 234 -13.50 -22.23 -15.24
C GLY A 234 -13.03 -23.03 -16.44
N ARG A 235 -12.95 -24.35 -16.29
CA ARG A 235 -12.51 -25.30 -17.31
C ARG A 235 -13.64 -26.22 -17.76
N ARG A 236 -13.66 -26.53 -19.04
CA ARG A 236 -14.53 -27.56 -19.63
C ARG A 236 -13.66 -28.77 -19.96
N CYS A 237 -13.84 -29.84 -19.19
CA CYS A 237 -13.10 -31.08 -19.37
C CYS A 237 -13.93 -32.07 -20.20
N ALA A 238 -13.41 -32.43 -21.37
CA ALA A 238 -13.97 -33.50 -22.18
C ALA A 238 -13.16 -34.79 -21.97
N ARG A 239 -13.87 -35.89 -21.74
CA ARG A 239 -13.24 -37.20 -21.70
C ARG A 239 -12.91 -37.63 -23.14
N SER A 240 -11.63 -37.78 -23.44
CA SER A 240 -11.20 -38.29 -24.74
C SER A 240 -11.46 -39.79 -24.82
N ASP A 241 -12.51 -40.19 -25.54
CA ASP A 241 -12.86 -41.61 -25.77
C ASP A 241 -11.97 -42.30 -26.83
N ASN A 242 -10.91 -41.65 -27.30
CA ASN A 242 -10.06 -42.16 -28.38
C ASN A 242 -9.05 -43.25 -27.99
N SER A 243 -9.05 -43.72 -26.74
CA SER A 243 -8.25 -44.89 -26.33
C SER A 243 -9.10 -46.16 -26.35
N THR A 244 -9.37 -46.69 -27.54
CA THR A 244 -9.64 -48.14 -27.65
C THR A 244 -8.38 -48.87 -27.17
N SER A 245 -8.53 -49.59 -26.05
CA SER A 245 -7.54 -50.47 -25.41
C SER A 245 -6.30 -49.80 -24.79
N ASP A 246 -6.43 -49.20 -23.61
CA ASP A 246 -5.93 -49.77 -22.34
C ASP A 246 -6.39 -48.87 -21.18
N ARG A 247 -6.80 -49.44 -20.06
CA ARG A 247 -7.76 -48.82 -19.12
C ARG A 247 -7.14 -47.94 -18.03
N THR A 248 -5.95 -47.36 -18.25
CA THR A 248 -5.21 -46.65 -17.18
C THR A 248 -4.84 -45.19 -17.44
N ASP A 249 -4.89 -44.67 -18.66
CA ASP A 249 -4.48 -43.28 -18.95
C ASP A 249 -5.48 -42.54 -19.85
N ALA A 250 -6.71 -42.33 -19.36
CA ALA A 250 -7.62 -41.39 -20.00
C ALA A 250 -7.15 -39.96 -19.67
N SER A 251 -6.38 -39.34 -20.56
CA SER A 251 -6.06 -37.91 -20.44
C SER A 251 -7.34 -37.10 -20.64
N GLU A 252 -7.91 -36.54 -19.57
CA GLU A 252 -8.97 -35.54 -19.68
C GLU A 252 -8.38 -34.28 -20.32
N GLN A 253 -8.91 -33.90 -21.48
CA GLN A 253 -8.54 -32.65 -22.13
C GLN A 253 -9.43 -31.56 -21.56
N CYS A 254 -8.85 -30.68 -20.76
CA CYS A 254 -9.53 -29.56 -20.12
C CYS A 254 -9.15 -28.25 -20.78
N GLU A 255 -10.12 -27.59 -21.41
CA GLU A 255 -9.95 -26.26 -21.99
C GLU A 255 -10.45 -25.20 -21.00
N THR A 256 -9.67 -24.13 -20.81
CA THR A 256 -10.09 -22.99 -20.00
C THR A 256 -11.06 -22.12 -20.80
N VAL A 257 -12.26 -21.91 -20.28
CA VAL A 257 -13.31 -21.10 -20.92
C VAL A 257 -13.50 -19.78 -20.20
N LEU A 258 -13.15 -19.69 -18.91
CA LEU A 258 -13.44 -18.56 -18.05
C LEU A 258 -12.25 -18.25 -17.16
N VAL A 259 -11.88 -16.96 -17.05
CA VAL A 259 -10.97 -16.48 -16.01
C VAL A 259 -11.56 -15.21 -15.38
N SER A 260 -11.74 -15.22 -14.07
CA SER A 260 -12.19 -14.07 -13.27
C SER A 260 -11.06 -13.59 -12.37
N ASP A 261 -10.63 -12.34 -12.54
CA ASP A 261 -9.64 -11.66 -11.69
C ASP A 261 -10.33 -10.72 -10.70
N TYR A 262 -10.08 -10.93 -9.40
CA TYR A 262 -10.51 -10.05 -8.33
C TYR A 262 -9.38 -9.78 -7.35
N ARG A 263 -9.31 -8.54 -6.84
CA ARG A 263 -8.18 -8.08 -6.04
C ARG A 263 -8.67 -7.34 -4.79
N TYR A 264 -7.97 -7.57 -3.70
CA TYR A 264 -8.20 -6.94 -2.40
C TYR A 264 -6.94 -6.22 -1.97
N GLU A 265 -7.09 -4.98 -1.54
CA GLU A 265 -6.02 -4.20 -0.90
C GLU A 265 -6.43 -3.86 0.51
N LEU A 266 -5.48 -4.01 1.42
CA LEU A 266 -5.67 -3.66 2.81
C LEU A 266 -4.37 -3.09 3.35
N GLU A 267 -4.45 -1.90 3.93
CA GLU A 267 -3.35 -1.34 4.71
C GLU A 267 -3.79 -1.18 6.17
N SER A 268 -2.95 -1.66 7.08
CA SER A 268 -3.16 -1.54 8.51
C SER A 268 -1.93 -0.90 9.15
N VAL A 269 -2.18 0.11 9.98
CA VAL A 269 -1.15 0.89 10.65
C VAL A 269 -1.37 0.82 12.15
N ASP A 270 -0.41 0.22 12.85
CA ASP A 270 -0.35 0.19 14.30
C ASP A 270 0.66 1.23 14.78
N HIS A 271 0.22 2.17 15.62
CA HIS A 271 1.10 3.19 16.20
C HIS A 271 0.73 3.56 17.64
N ASN A 272 1.69 4.07 18.41
CA ASN A 272 1.46 4.60 19.76
C ASN A 272 1.57 6.13 19.86
N ALA A 273 1.28 6.84 18.77
CA ALA A 273 1.35 8.30 18.69
C ALA A 273 0.54 9.02 19.78
N THR A 274 -0.57 8.42 20.22
CA THR A 274 -1.46 8.96 21.26
C THR A 274 -0.78 9.07 22.61
N GLU A 275 0.08 8.12 22.97
CA GLU A 275 0.85 8.12 24.23
C GLU A 275 1.89 9.26 24.23
N TRP A 276 2.55 9.48 23.10
CA TRP A 276 3.55 10.52 22.91
C TRP A 276 2.97 11.92 22.72
N ARG A 277 1.65 12.05 22.54
CA ARG A 277 0.97 13.33 22.29
C ARG A 277 1.19 14.35 23.41
N GLY A 278 1.19 13.91 24.67
CA GLY A 278 1.43 14.78 25.81
C GLY A 278 2.84 15.37 25.79
N MET A 279 3.85 14.51 25.66
CA MET A 279 5.27 14.91 25.62
C MET A 279 5.58 15.84 24.45
N THR A 280 5.20 15.44 23.24
CA THR A 280 5.42 16.25 22.03
C THR A 280 4.64 17.57 22.08
N GLY A 281 3.44 17.56 22.69
CA GLY A 281 2.66 18.76 22.97
C GLY A 281 3.39 19.74 23.88
N VAL A 282 3.94 19.28 25.00
CA VAL A 282 4.71 20.11 25.95
C VAL A 282 5.95 20.72 25.28
N LEU A 283 6.72 19.92 24.53
CA LEU A 283 7.89 20.41 23.80
C LEU A 283 7.53 21.53 22.81
N ARG A 284 6.42 21.36 22.07
CA ARG A 284 5.92 22.37 21.15
C ARG A 284 5.45 23.62 21.88
N ILE A 285 4.66 23.47 22.94
CA ILE A 285 4.17 24.59 23.75
C ILE A 285 5.36 25.39 24.31
N PHE A 286 6.37 24.71 24.84
CA PHE A 286 7.59 25.36 25.33
C PHE A 286 8.27 26.19 24.24
N GLY A 287 8.52 25.60 23.07
CA GLY A 287 9.12 26.31 21.94
C GLY A 287 8.27 27.49 21.46
N GLN A 288 6.94 27.33 21.39
CA GLN A 288 6.01 28.39 20.98
C GLN A 288 5.98 29.53 21.98
N VAL A 289 5.86 29.25 23.29
CA VAL A 289 5.87 30.26 24.35
C VAL A 289 7.17 31.05 24.30
N TYR A 290 8.32 30.40 24.11
CA TYR A 290 9.60 31.08 23.96
C TYR A 290 9.59 32.08 22.79
N VAL A 291 9.11 31.66 21.62
CA VAL A 291 9.01 32.51 20.42
C VAL A 291 8.07 33.69 20.66
N TRP A 292 6.91 33.46 21.28
CA TRP A 292 5.95 34.52 21.60
C TRP A 292 6.51 35.55 22.58
N VAL A 293 7.19 35.10 23.65
CA VAL A 293 7.86 36.00 24.59
C VAL A 293 8.91 36.85 23.85
N ARG A 294 9.72 36.23 22.99
CA ARG A 294 10.73 36.96 22.19
C ARG A 294 10.09 37.97 21.24
N LEU A 295 8.96 37.63 20.63
CA LEU A 295 8.20 38.51 19.74
C LEU A 295 7.66 39.73 20.49
N VAL A 296 7.09 39.52 21.68
CA VAL A 296 6.62 40.61 22.54
C VAL A 296 7.77 41.50 22.99
N LEU A 297 8.89 40.91 23.43
CA LEU A 297 10.08 41.67 23.82
C LEU A 297 10.66 42.47 22.66
N LEU A 298 10.67 41.91 21.45
CA LEU A 298 11.11 42.61 20.25
C LEU A 298 10.22 43.82 19.94
N PHE A 299 8.89 43.65 20.05
CA PHE A 299 7.95 44.74 19.85
C PHE A 299 8.13 45.84 20.90
N VAL A 300 8.30 45.47 22.18
CA VAL A 300 8.58 46.41 23.28
C VAL A 300 9.91 47.13 23.07
N ALA A 301 10.95 46.43 22.60
CA ALA A 301 12.24 47.03 22.28
C ALA A 301 12.10 48.05 21.15
N ALA A 302 11.45 47.70 20.04
CA ALA A 302 11.17 48.61 18.93
C ALA A 302 10.39 49.86 19.39
N TYR A 303 9.39 49.66 20.24
CA TYR A 303 8.61 50.76 20.82
C TYR A 303 9.48 51.71 21.67
N LYS A 304 10.29 51.15 22.58
CA LYS A 304 11.20 51.93 23.43
C LYS A 304 12.25 52.68 22.61
N THR A 305 12.79 52.06 21.56
CA THR A 305 13.73 52.72 20.64
C THR A 305 13.08 53.93 19.95
N ARG A 306 11.82 53.80 19.50
CA ARG A 306 11.11 54.91 18.84
C ARG A 306 10.72 56.04 19.80
N ILE A 307 10.45 55.75 21.07
CA ILE A 307 10.22 56.78 22.09
C ILE A 307 11.50 57.55 22.41
N ALA A 308 12.66 56.91 22.37
CA ALA A 308 13.94 57.53 22.69
C ALA A 308 14.47 58.49 21.60
N GLU A 309 13.84 58.54 20.42
CA GLU A 309 14.22 59.47 19.35
C GLU A 309 13.88 60.92 19.74
N SER A 310 14.79 61.86 19.45
CA SER A 310 14.67 63.27 19.83
C SER A 310 13.40 63.97 19.29
N GLY A 311 12.78 63.43 18.23
CA GLY A 311 11.52 63.92 17.66
C GLY A 311 10.25 63.26 18.20
N ALA A 312 10.36 62.25 19.07
CA ALA A 312 9.23 61.41 19.48
C ALA A 312 8.17 62.13 20.32
N VAL A 313 8.58 63.17 21.06
CA VAL A 313 7.71 63.98 21.93
C VAL A 313 6.57 64.65 21.15
N ASN A 314 6.78 64.93 19.86
CA ASN A 314 5.81 65.62 19.01
C ASN A 314 4.90 64.67 18.21
N TRP A 315 5.04 63.35 18.37
CA TRP A 315 4.26 62.38 17.60
C TRP A 315 2.95 62.04 18.29
N SER A 316 1.89 61.89 17.49
CA SER A 316 0.65 61.29 17.97
C SER A 316 0.86 59.79 18.26
N PHE A 317 0.05 59.23 19.16
CA PHE A 317 0.10 57.80 19.50
C PHE A 317 -0.01 56.89 18.27
N GLY A 318 -0.89 57.22 17.32
CA GLY A 318 -1.03 56.50 16.06
C GLY A 318 0.25 56.52 15.21
N ALA A 319 0.89 57.68 15.09
CA ALA A 319 2.15 57.82 14.35
C ALA A 319 3.30 57.04 15.01
N LEU A 320 3.36 57.02 16.35
CA LEU A 320 4.32 56.24 17.11
C LEU A 320 4.11 54.73 16.90
N LEU A 321 2.86 54.26 16.95
CA LEU A 321 2.52 52.86 16.73
C LEU A 321 2.83 52.41 15.29
N THR A 322 2.51 53.24 14.28
CA THR A 322 2.84 52.93 12.88
C THR A 322 4.35 52.84 12.66
N ARG A 323 5.14 53.76 13.24
CA ARG A 323 6.62 53.72 13.15
C ARG A 323 7.21 52.52 13.88
N THR A 324 6.66 52.18 15.04
CA THR A 324 7.03 50.97 15.79
C THR A 324 6.75 49.71 14.96
N LEU A 325 5.53 49.59 14.40
CA LEU A 325 5.13 48.45 13.59
C LEU A 325 6.00 48.32 12.33
N ARG A 326 6.34 49.43 11.66
CA ARG A 326 7.28 49.41 10.52
C ARG A 326 8.65 48.88 10.94
N THR A 327 9.16 49.30 12.09
CA THR A 327 10.46 48.83 12.60
C THR A 327 10.41 47.35 12.93
N PHE A 328 9.35 46.91 13.60
CA PHE A 328 9.13 45.53 13.95
C PHE A 328 9.03 44.64 12.70
N LEU A 329 8.28 45.06 11.68
CA LEU A 329 8.12 44.32 10.42
C LEU A 329 9.36 44.31 9.51
N LEU A 330 10.29 45.25 9.69
CA LEU A 330 11.58 45.24 8.99
C LEU A 330 12.53 44.15 9.52
N ILE A 331 12.30 43.64 10.73
CA ILE A 331 13.14 42.61 11.32
C ILE A 331 12.70 41.25 10.77
N PRO A 332 13.59 40.48 10.11
CA PRO A 332 13.21 39.21 9.51
C PRO A 332 12.70 38.22 10.57
N ALA A 333 11.48 37.71 10.39
CA ALA A 333 10.89 36.73 11.31
C ALA A 333 11.74 35.45 11.45
N GLN A 334 12.47 35.08 10.39
CA GLN A 334 13.40 33.95 10.39
C GLN A 334 14.50 34.11 11.45
N ALA A 335 15.07 35.31 11.62
CA ALA A 335 16.08 35.57 12.63
C ALA A 335 15.51 35.50 14.06
N LEU A 336 14.23 35.83 14.22
CA LEU A 336 13.53 35.75 15.51
C LEU A 336 13.22 34.30 15.91
N VAL A 337 12.74 33.50 14.96
CA VAL A 337 12.30 32.12 15.21
C VAL A 337 13.49 31.16 15.25
N PHE A 338 14.37 31.25 14.26
CA PHE A 338 15.50 30.34 14.07
C PHE A 338 16.82 30.85 14.65
N GLY A 339 16.87 32.05 15.22
CA GLY A 339 18.09 32.60 15.80
C GLY A 339 18.42 32.10 17.21
N SER A 340 17.67 31.13 17.76
CA SER A 340 17.90 30.61 19.10
C SER A 340 17.75 29.10 19.16
N TRP A 341 18.67 28.47 19.89
CA TRP A 341 18.73 27.02 20.07
C TRP A 341 17.51 26.42 20.79
N PRO A 342 16.99 26.98 21.91
CA PRO A 342 15.94 26.32 22.68
C PRO A 342 14.65 25.99 21.90
N PRO A 343 14.02 26.91 21.14
CA PRO A 343 12.81 26.59 20.38
C PRO A 343 13.10 25.62 19.21
N VAL A 344 14.27 25.73 18.57
CA VAL A 344 14.68 24.84 17.48
C VAL A 344 14.87 23.41 17.99
N LEU A 345 15.62 23.23 19.08
CA LEU A 345 15.82 21.93 19.72
C LEU A 345 14.49 21.31 20.18
N ALA A 346 13.62 22.09 20.83
CA ALA A 346 12.34 21.59 21.31
C ALA A 346 11.44 21.08 20.18
N HIS A 347 11.36 21.84 19.06
CA HIS A 347 10.59 21.41 17.89
C HIS A 347 11.25 20.26 17.13
N ALA A 348 12.59 20.25 17.02
CA ALA A 348 13.32 19.17 16.36
C ALA A 348 13.19 17.84 17.13
N ILE A 349 13.28 17.86 18.47
CA ILE A 349 13.04 16.68 19.30
C ILE A 349 11.58 16.23 19.20
N ALA A 350 10.63 17.16 19.28
CA ALA A 350 9.21 16.82 19.12
C ALA A 350 8.93 16.17 17.76
N HIS A 351 9.58 16.66 16.70
CA HIS A 351 9.47 16.10 15.36
C HIS A 351 10.24 14.78 15.20
N ALA A 352 11.33 14.56 15.94
CA ALA A 352 12.01 13.26 15.98
C ALA A 352 11.11 12.17 16.57
N ILE A 353 10.30 12.55 17.56
CA ILE A 353 9.38 11.62 18.20
C ILE A 353 8.27 11.21 17.23
N ASP A 354 7.59 12.16 16.58
CA ASP A 354 6.38 11.89 15.77
C ASP A 354 6.56 12.00 14.24
N GLY A 355 7.80 12.14 13.76
CA GLY A 355 8.14 12.33 12.36
C GLY A 355 7.69 11.18 11.47
N CYS A 356 7.85 9.94 11.92
CA CYS A 356 7.42 8.76 11.18
C CYS A 356 5.91 8.77 10.86
N VAL A 357 5.08 9.18 11.82
CA VAL A 357 3.62 9.29 11.65
C VAL A 357 3.27 10.46 10.71
N ILE A 358 4.00 11.56 10.81
CA ILE A 358 3.85 12.70 9.91
C ILE A 358 4.13 12.30 8.46
N HIS A 359 5.24 11.59 8.22
CA HIS A 359 5.61 11.14 6.89
C HIS A 359 4.60 10.13 6.34
N LEU A 360 4.17 9.15 7.13
CA LEU A 360 3.13 8.21 6.72
C LEU A 360 1.81 8.90 6.40
N SER A 361 1.36 9.82 7.25
CA SER A 361 0.13 10.58 7.01
C SER A 361 0.23 11.43 5.74
N ASN A 362 1.41 11.97 5.46
CA ASN A 362 1.66 12.73 4.24
C ASN A 362 1.67 11.80 3.02
N ASP A 363 2.28 10.62 3.14
CA ASP A 363 2.31 9.65 2.05
C ASP A 363 0.91 9.17 1.68
N ASN A 364 0.06 8.90 2.67
CA ASN A 364 -1.35 8.55 2.47
C ASN A 364 -2.17 9.72 1.93
N PHE A 365 -1.84 10.96 2.31
CA PHE A 365 -2.53 12.15 1.78
C PHE A 365 -2.28 12.35 0.28
N TRP A 366 -1.05 12.09 -0.16
CA TRP A 366 -0.66 12.19 -1.57
C TRP A 366 -0.85 10.88 -2.34
N ALA A 367 -1.34 9.81 -1.71
CA ALA A 367 -1.68 8.58 -2.39
C ALA A 367 -2.93 8.81 -3.25
N THR A 368 -2.77 8.81 -4.56
CA THR A 368 -3.87 8.97 -5.51
C THR A 368 -4.30 7.61 -6.05
N LEU A 369 -5.56 7.23 -5.81
CA LEU A 369 -6.19 6.15 -6.57
C LEU A 369 -6.38 6.66 -8.02
N ASN A 370 -5.73 6.02 -8.99
CA ASN A 370 -5.75 6.37 -10.42
C ASN A 370 -5.11 7.72 -10.81
N GLY A 371 -4.16 8.24 -10.03
CA GLY A 371 -3.38 9.42 -10.42
C GLY A 371 -4.11 10.77 -10.33
N ALA A 372 -5.37 10.79 -9.85
CA ALA A 372 -6.14 12.02 -9.65
C ALA A 372 -6.41 12.24 -8.15
N GLN A 373 -5.93 13.36 -7.60
CA GLN A 373 -6.22 13.75 -6.23
C GLN A 373 -7.54 14.52 -6.17
N GLN A 374 -8.40 14.19 -5.22
CA GLN A 374 -9.64 14.94 -5.01
C GLN A 374 -9.34 16.26 -4.28
N ASP A 375 -9.69 17.37 -4.91
CA ASP A 375 -9.30 18.73 -4.53
C ASP A 375 -10.03 19.24 -3.27
N ASP A 376 -9.59 18.82 -2.08
CA ASP A 376 -9.94 19.52 -0.83
C ASP A 376 -8.80 20.45 -0.41
N VAL A 377 -8.96 21.74 -0.71
CA VAL A 377 -7.98 22.80 -0.40
C VAL A 377 -7.62 22.82 1.09
N TRP A 378 -8.56 22.52 1.98
CA TRP A 378 -8.28 22.54 3.42
C TRP A 378 -7.31 21.44 3.81
N LYS A 379 -7.51 20.21 3.29
CA LYS A 379 -6.58 19.11 3.55
C LYS A 379 -5.19 19.40 2.99
N HIS A 380 -5.10 20.08 1.85
CA HIS A 380 -3.82 20.54 1.29
C HIS A 380 -3.10 21.51 2.22
N ILE A 381 -3.80 22.51 2.76
CA ILE A 381 -3.22 23.47 3.72
C ILE A 381 -2.71 22.73 4.97
N VAL A 382 -3.47 21.77 5.49
CA VAL A 382 -3.06 20.95 6.63
C VAL A 382 -1.81 20.14 6.31
N ALA A 383 -1.77 19.46 5.17
CA ALA A 383 -0.60 18.69 4.73
C ALA A 383 0.65 19.57 4.58
N MET A 384 0.53 20.74 3.93
CA MET A 384 1.62 21.70 3.80
C MET A 384 2.11 22.21 5.16
N THR A 385 1.20 22.53 6.09
CA THR A 385 1.54 22.99 7.45
C THR A 385 2.29 21.91 8.24
N ILE A 386 1.92 20.65 8.03
CA ILE A 386 2.61 19.52 8.64
C ILE A 386 4.02 19.38 8.04
N GLN A 387 4.18 19.50 6.72
CA GLN A 387 5.49 19.43 6.05
C GLN A 387 6.45 20.56 6.47
N MET A 388 5.93 21.75 6.83
CA MET A 388 6.76 22.85 7.34
C MET A 388 7.55 22.47 8.59
N ARG A 389 7.17 21.39 9.31
CA ARG A 389 7.92 20.88 10.47
C ARG A 389 9.32 20.34 10.11
N ASN A 390 9.54 19.93 8.86
CA ASN A 390 10.85 19.51 8.38
C ASN A 390 11.90 20.65 8.47
N SER A 391 11.45 21.91 8.43
CA SER A 391 12.34 23.08 8.52
C SER A 391 13.12 23.16 9.83
N TRP A 392 12.60 22.57 10.93
CA TRP A 392 13.29 22.55 12.22
C TRP A 392 14.57 21.72 12.17
N TYR A 393 14.58 20.62 11.41
CA TYR A 393 15.79 19.83 11.20
C TYR A 393 16.81 20.56 10.32
N ILE A 394 16.35 21.15 9.22
CA ILE A 394 17.24 21.93 8.34
C ILE A 394 17.90 23.04 9.15
N THR A 395 17.12 23.75 9.97
CA THR A 395 17.66 24.80 10.85
C THR A 395 18.66 24.25 11.86
N LEU A 396 18.34 23.11 12.49
CA LEU A 396 19.24 22.48 13.46
C LEU A 396 20.57 22.09 12.82
N VAL A 397 20.55 21.52 11.61
CA VAL A 397 21.75 21.15 10.85
C VAL A 397 22.56 22.38 10.46
N LEU A 398 21.92 23.47 10.03
CA LEU A 398 22.62 24.71 9.63
C LEU A 398 23.16 25.53 10.81
N GLN A 399 22.72 25.25 12.03
CA GLN A 399 23.26 25.89 13.24
C GLN A 399 24.55 25.21 13.75
N PHE A 400 24.83 23.98 13.29
CA PHE A 400 26.11 23.29 13.47
C PHE A 400 27.01 23.55 12.27
#